data_AF-A0A945BCD3-F1
#
_entry.id   AF-A0A945BCD3-F1
#
_cell.length_a   1.000
_cell.length_b   1.000
_cell.length_c   1.000
_cell.angle_alpha   90.00
_cell.angle_beta   90.00
_cell.angle_gamma   90.00
#
_symmetry.space_group_name_H-M   'P 1'
#
loop_
_entity.id
_entity.type
_entity.pdbx_description
1 polymer ?
#
loop_
_entity_poly.entity_id
_entity_poly.type
_entity_poly.pdbx_seq_one_letter_code
_entity_poly.pdbx_strand_id
1 'polypeptide(L)'
;MIPLIGKLYRQSNISTYMYGNNMVNKSVTDLMQEHRFVRQVEHNEISEFDTFPMLEGLAKLQLGPAHIDLGKMVVKFQSTKGDGRTLDEFLIDELSDIIGSDIKPLPEPQDVVLYGFGRIGRLIARILVDKAGGGDVLRLRAIVIRKGKVDHDLEKRAALLRRDSVHGPFKGTVRVLEDQNTLVVNGN
;
A
#
# COMPACT_ATOMS: atom_id res chain seq x y z
N MET A 1 -3.94 -14.16 -4.80
CA MET A 1 -3.31 -13.13 -3.92
C MET A 1 -3.79 -11.71 -4.17
N ILE A 2 -3.57 -11.11 -5.37
CA ILE A 2 -3.87 -9.69 -5.63
C ILE A 2 -5.29 -9.26 -5.22
N PRO A 3 -6.39 -10.00 -5.56
CA PRO A 3 -7.72 -9.59 -5.15
C PRO A 3 -7.91 -9.55 -3.63
N LEU A 4 -7.32 -10.49 -2.89
CA LEU A 4 -7.40 -10.54 -1.42
C LEU A 4 -6.61 -9.41 -0.79
N ILE A 5 -5.39 -9.14 -1.27
CA ILE A 5 -4.58 -7.99 -0.83
C ILE A 5 -5.36 -6.68 -1.06
N GLY A 6 -5.92 -6.50 -2.25
CA GLY A 6 -6.71 -5.31 -2.59
C GLY A 6 -8.02 -5.21 -1.81
N LYS A 7 -8.61 -6.33 -1.39
CA LYS A 7 -9.80 -6.37 -0.52
C LYS A 7 -9.43 -5.92 0.89
N LEU A 8 -8.43 -6.54 1.51
CA LEU A 8 -7.91 -6.21 2.84
C LEU A 8 -7.50 -4.74 2.94
N TYR A 9 -6.81 -4.22 1.92
CA TYR A 9 -6.38 -2.84 1.89
C TYR A 9 -7.53 -1.82 1.82
N ARG A 10 -8.56 -2.08 0.99
CA ARG A 10 -9.66 -1.13 0.78
C ARG A 10 -10.79 -1.24 1.80
N GLN A 11 -11.04 -2.43 2.32
CA GLN A 11 -12.18 -2.68 3.22
C GLN A 11 -11.79 -2.63 4.69
N SER A 12 -10.55 -3.00 5.03
CA SER A 12 -10.08 -3.11 6.41
C SER A 12 -8.87 -2.22 6.70
N ASN A 13 -8.41 -1.41 5.73
CA ASN A 13 -7.17 -0.63 5.83
C ASN A 13 -5.94 -1.47 6.25
N ILE A 14 -5.90 -2.74 5.82
CA ILE A 14 -4.79 -3.64 6.11
C ILE A 14 -3.78 -3.58 4.98
N SER A 15 -2.56 -3.14 5.32
CA SER A 15 -1.44 -3.14 4.39
C SER A 15 -0.61 -4.40 4.59
N THR A 16 -0.53 -5.25 3.56
CA THR A 16 0.24 -6.49 3.59
C THR A 16 1.66 -6.28 3.08
N TYR A 17 2.62 -6.87 3.76
CA TYR A 17 4.05 -6.75 3.47
C TYR A 17 4.71 -8.11 3.32
N MET A 18 5.84 -8.13 2.62
CA MET A 18 6.78 -9.24 2.54
C MET A 18 8.13 -8.71 2.98
N TYR A 19 8.55 -9.00 4.22
CA TYR A 19 9.83 -8.55 4.76
C TYR A 19 10.07 -7.03 4.60
N GLY A 20 9.05 -6.25 4.96
CA GLY A 20 9.06 -4.78 4.84
C GLY A 20 8.74 -4.23 3.45
N ASN A 21 8.66 -5.07 2.41
CA ASN A 21 8.23 -4.62 1.08
C ASN A 21 6.70 -4.68 0.96
N ASN A 22 6.08 -3.54 0.61
CA ASN A 22 4.64 -3.45 0.46
C ASN A 22 4.15 -4.31 -0.72
N MET A 23 3.10 -5.11 -0.53
CA MET A 23 2.50 -5.97 -1.54
C MET A 23 1.27 -5.34 -2.22
N VAL A 24 0.76 -4.23 -1.70
CA VAL A 24 -0.39 -3.49 -2.23
C VAL A 24 -0.02 -2.84 -3.57
N ASN A 25 -0.96 -2.86 -4.53
CA ASN A 25 -0.80 -2.31 -5.88
C ASN A 25 0.41 -2.86 -6.67
N LYS A 26 0.93 -4.03 -6.29
CA LYS A 26 1.98 -4.75 -7.01
C LYS A 26 1.40 -5.60 -8.13
N SER A 27 2.15 -5.72 -9.23
CA SER A 27 1.86 -6.67 -10.30
C SER A 27 2.18 -8.11 -9.86
N VAL A 28 1.74 -9.10 -10.64
CA VAL A 28 2.09 -10.51 -10.39
C VAL A 28 3.61 -10.70 -10.38
N THR A 29 4.31 -10.12 -11.36
CA THR A 29 5.77 -10.21 -11.46
C THR A 29 6.46 -9.54 -10.28
N ASP A 30 5.96 -8.39 -9.82
CA ASP A 30 6.50 -7.70 -8.64
C ASP A 30 6.33 -8.60 -7.40
N LEU A 31 5.15 -9.20 -7.20
CA LEU A 31 4.91 -10.11 -6.06
C LEU A 31 5.82 -11.35 -6.10
N MET A 32 6.05 -11.95 -7.27
CA MET A 32 6.99 -13.07 -7.41
C MET A 32 8.42 -12.65 -7.07
N GLN A 33 8.82 -11.44 -7.43
CA GLN A 33 10.13 -10.90 -7.05
C GLN A 33 10.24 -10.72 -5.54
N GLU A 34 9.19 -10.24 -4.86
CA GLU A 34 9.19 -10.10 -3.40
C GLU A 34 9.41 -11.46 -2.70
N HIS A 35 8.74 -12.53 -3.15
CA HIS A 35 8.97 -13.88 -2.60
C HIS A 35 10.41 -14.36 -2.84
N ARG A 36 10.95 -14.08 -4.03
CA ARG A 36 12.33 -14.44 -4.36
C ARG A 36 13.35 -13.69 -3.50
N PHE A 37 13.06 -12.44 -3.14
CA PHE A 37 13.91 -11.63 -2.26
C PHE A 37 14.06 -12.25 -0.88
N VAL A 38 12.99 -12.81 -0.31
CA VAL A 38 13.03 -13.45 1.02
C VAL A 38 14.07 -14.58 1.08
N ARG A 39 14.25 -15.33 -0.02
CA ARG A 39 15.27 -16.38 -0.10
C ARG A 39 16.68 -15.88 0.22
N GLN A 40 16.99 -14.62 -0.12
CA GLN A 40 18.30 -14.03 0.11
C GLN A 40 18.53 -13.68 1.58
N VAL A 41 17.46 -13.45 2.34
CA VAL A 41 17.53 -12.98 3.73
C VAL A 41 17.47 -14.14 4.73
N GLU A 42 16.59 -15.11 4.50
CA GLU A 42 16.27 -16.15 5.50
C GLU A 42 16.85 -17.52 5.19
N HIS A 43 17.50 -17.70 4.03
CA HIS A 43 17.95 -19.00 3.50
C HIS A 43 16.84 -20.08 3.39
N ASN A 44 15.59 -19.71 3.67
CA ASN A 44 14.40 -20.51 3.55
C ASN A 44 13.56 -20.01 2.37
N GLU A 45 13.03 -20.93 1.57
CA GLU A 45 12.26 -20.61 0.38
C GLU A 45 10.79 -20.41 0.76
N ILE A 46 10.33 -19.16 0.76
CA ILE A 46 8.90 -18.86 0.84
C ILE A 46 8.36 -18.71 -0.57
N SER A 47 7.32 -19.47 -0.87
CA SER A 47 6.57 -19.39 -2.12
C SER A 47 5.19 -18.78 -1.91
N GLU A 48 4.53 -18.45 -3.01
CA GLU A 48 3.12 -18.08 -3.03
C GLU A 48 2.21 -19.17 -2.47
N PHE A 49 2.63 -20.45 -2.53
CA PHE A 49 1.87 -21.56 -1.96
C PHE A 49 1.89 -21.56 -0.43
N ASP A 50 2.91 -20.96 0.17
CA ASP A 50 3.01 -20.81 1.63
C ASP A 50 2.25 -19.57 2.12
N THR A 51 2.31 -18.48 1.35
CA THR A 51 1.74 -17.18 1.73
C THR A 51 0.27 -17.06 1.37
N PHE A 52 -0.21 -17.77 0.34
CA PHE A 52 -1.60 -17.72 -0.07
C PHE A 52 -2.57 -18.27 0.99
N PRO A 53 -2.35 -19.44 1.62
CA PRO A 53 -3.21 -19.92 2.71
C PRO A 53 -3.28 -18.94 3.88
N MET A 54 -2.14 -18.35 4.25
CA MET A 54 -2.06 -17.32 5.29
C MET A 54 -2.94 -16.11 4.94
N LEU A 55 -2.82 -15.62 3.71
CA LEU A 55 -3.61 -14.51 3.19
C LEU A 55 -5.11 -14.83 3.10
N GLU A 56 -5.48 -16.07 2.77
CA GLU A 56 -6.87 -16.51 2.79
C GLU A 56 -7.43 -16.54 4.21
N GLY A 57 -6.66 -17.03 5.18
CA GLY A 57 -7.02 -17.00 6.60
C GLY A 57 -7.29 -15.57 7.08
N LEU A 58 -6.38 -14.63 6.78
CA LEU A 58 -6.58 -13.21 7.08
C LEU A 58 -7.86 -12.65 6.47
N ALA A 59 -8.16 -13.01 5.22
CA ALA A 59 -9.33 -12.50 4.50
C ALA A 59 -10.68 -13.04 5.02
N LYS A 60 -10.67 -14.10 5.83
CA LYS A 60 -11.84 -14.65 6.53
C LYS A 60 -12.11 -13.95 7.86
N LEU A 61 -11.07 -13.39 8.49
CA LEU A 61 -11.18 -12.71 9.77
C LEU A 61 -11.71 -11.28 9.59
N GLN A 62 -12.54 -10.83 10.54
CA GLN A 62 -12.88 -9.42 10.66
C GLN A 62 -11.75 -8.72 11.42
N LEU A 63 -10.80 -8.15 10.67
CA LEU A 63 -9.62 -7.50 11.21
C LEU A 63 -9.75 -5.99 11.11
N GLY A 64 -9.29 -5.29 12.14
CA GLY A 64 -9.09 -3.85 12.12
C GLY A 64 -7.86 -3.41 11.33
N PRO A 65 -7.64 -2.09 11.18
CA PRO A 65 -6.52 -1.54 10.42
C PRO A 65 -5.16 -1.95 10.99
N ALA A 66 -4.28 -2.48 10.15
CA ALA A 66 -2.96 -2.96 10.56
C ALA A 66 -1.95 -3.01 9.42
N HIS A 67 -0.67 -3.12 9.78
CA HIS A 67 0.42 -3.48 8.86
C HIS A 67 0.84 -4.92 9.18
N ILE A 68 0.62 -5.84 8.24
CA ILE A 68 0.85 -7.27 8.46
C ILE A 68 1.97 -7.73 7.52
N ASP A 69 3.08 -8.21 8.08
CA ASP A 69 4.16 -8.84 7.31
C ASP A 69 3.90 -10.34 7.14
N LEU A 70 3.34 -10.70 5.98
CA LEU A 70 2.98 -12.07 5.64
C LEU A 70 4.18 -12.99 5.62
N GLY A 71 5.33 -12.51 5.14
CA GLY A 71 6.55 -13.31 5.08
C GLY A 71 6.97 -13.77 6.48
N LYS A 72 7.02 -12.82 7.43
CA LYS A 72 7.36 -13.13 8.81
C LYS A 72 6.35 -14.07 9.47
N MET A 73 5.06 -13.88 9.23
CA MET A 73 4.03 -14.77 9.80
C MET A 73 4.15 -16.20 9.28
N VAL A 74 4.41 -16.37 7.98
CA VAL A 74 4.61 -17.69 7.37
C VAL A 74 5.85 -18.37 7.96
N VAL A 75 6.98 -17.67 8.06
CA VAL A 75 8.18 -18.24 8.69
C VAL A 75 7.94 -18.60 10.15
N LYS A 76 7.27 -17.73 10.90
CA LYS A 76 6.91 -18.01 12.30
C LYS A 76 6.05 -19.26 12.42
N PHE A 77 5.02 -19.40 11.59
CA PHE A 77 4.15 -20.58 11.57
C PHE A 77 4.91 -21.87 11.17
N GLN A 78 5.76 -21.81 10.14
CA GLN A 78 6.54 -22.96 9.67
C GLN A 78 7.60 -23.40 10.69
N SER A 79 8.33 -22.45 11.28
CA SER A 79 9.42 -22.72 12.25
C SER A 79 8.92 -23.31 13.56
N THR A 80 7.72 -22.91 14.00
CA THR A 80 7.04 -23.46 15.17
C THR A 80 6.24 -24.74 14.86
N LYS A 81 6.11 -25.10 13.57
CA LYS A 81 5.12 -26.10 13.11
C LYS A 81 3.71 -25.83 13.66
N GLY A 82 3.36 -24.54 13.77
CA GLY A 82 2.14 -24.06 14.40
C GLY A 82 2.03 -24.32 15.90
N ASP A 83 3.07 -24.85 16.57
CA ASP A 83 3.00 -25.36 17.94
C ASP A 83 1.83 -26.33 18.16
N GLY A 84 1.49 -27.13 17.14
CA GLY A 84 0.34 -28.04 17.14
C GLY A 84 -1.01 -27.39 16.80
N ARG A 85 -1.03 -26.09 16.51
CA ARG A 85 -2.23 -25.34 16.07
C ARG A 85 -2.43 -25.43 14.57
N THR A 86 -3.69 -25.36 14.18
CA THR A 86 -4.09 -25.08 12.79
C THR A 86 -3.70 -23.66 12.40
N LEU A 87 -3.66 -23.38 11.09
CA LEU A 87 -3.39 -22.05 10.56
C LEU A 87 -4.38 -21.00 11.10
N ASP A 88 -5.66 -21.36 11.18
CA ASP A 88 -6.72 -20.47 11.64
C ASP A 88 -6.55 -20.15 13.14
N GLU A 89 -6.23 -21.14 13.97
CA GLU A 89 -5.93 -20.94 15.40
C GLU A 89 -4.69 -20.07 15.61
N PHE A 90 -3.64 -20.27 14.83
CA PHE A 90 -2.44 -19.41 14.86
C PHE A 90 -2.78 -17.95 14.53
N LEU A 91 -3.59 -17.71 13.50
CA LEU A 91 -4.00 -16.36 13.12
C LEU A 91 -4.87 -15.69 14.18
N ILE A 92 -5.78 -16.43 14.81
CA ILE A 92 -6.64 -15.91 15.88
C ILE A 92 -5.79 -15.49 17.08
N ASP A 93 -4.80 -16.30 17.46
CA ASP A 93 -3.90 -16.01 18.57
C ASP A 93 -3.03 -14.76 18.29
N GLU A 94 -2.34 -14.76 17.14
CA GLU A 94 -1.41 -13.67 16.79
C GLU A 94 -2.09 -12.33 16.51
N LEU A 95 -3.34 -12.33 16.05
CA LEU A 95 -4.07 -11.12 15.67
C LEU A 95 -5.20 -10.79 16.63
N SER A 96 -5.24 -11.43 17.80
CA SER A 96 -6.27 -11.28 18.82
C SER A 96 -6.58 -9.81 19.16
N ASP A 97 -5.55 -8.96 19.24
CA ASP A 97 -5.69 -7.52 19.55
C ASP A 97 -6.42 -6.70 18.47
N ILE A 98 -6.44 -7.17 17.22
CA ILE A 98 -7.04 -6.43 16.10
C ILE A 98 -8.30 -7.09 15.55
N ILE A 99 -8.64 -8.30 15.98
CA ILE A 99 -9.87 -8.98 15.58
C ILE A 99 -11.08 -8.24 16.15
N GLY A 100 -12.05 -7.91 15.29
CA GLY A 100 -13.26 -7.18 15.64
C GLY A 100 -13.04 -5.70 15.97
N SER A 101 -11.82 -5.17 15.75
CA SER A 101 -11.52 -3.77 15.99
C SER A 101 -12.00 -2.90 14.83
N ASP A 102 -12.88 -1.93 15.12
CA ASP A 102 -13.30 -0.89 14.18
C ASP A 102 -12.54 0.43 14.37
N ILE A 103 -11.42 0.39 15.11
CA ILE A 103 -10.62 1.59 15.40
C ILE A 103 -9.97 2.07 14.10
N LYS A 104 -10.44 3.22 13.60
CA LYS A 104 -9.89 3.84 12.40
C LYS A 104 -8.46 4.37 12.64
N PRO A 105 -7.60 4.42 11.60
CA PRO A 105 -6.25 4.99 11.72
C PRO A 105 -6.26 6.47 12.16
N LEU A 106 -7.30 7.20 11.74
CA LEU A 106 -7.62 8.55 12.19
C LEU A 106 -9.13 8.58 12.56
N PRO A 107 -9.55 9.36 13.57
CA PRO A 107 -10.97 9.53 13.88
C PRO A 107 -11.78 10.00 12.67
N GLU A 108 -11.18 10.89 11.89
CA GLU A 108 -11.69 11.36 10.60
C GLU A 108 -10.56 11.46 9.57
N PRO A 109 -10.83 11.27 8.27
CA PRO A 109 -9.83 11.48 7.24
C PRO A 109 -9.30 12.91 7.25
N GLN A 110 -7.98 13.06 7.29
CA GLN A 110 -7.35 14.37 7.36
C GLN A 110 -6.93 14.84 5.97
N ASP A 111 -7.44 15.99 5.55
CA ASP A 111 -7.03 16.61 4.29
C ASP A 111 -5.65 17.27 4.44
N VAL A 112 -4.82 17.09 3.41
CA VAL A 112 -3.44 17.58 3.35
C VAL A 112 -3.28 18.48 2.14
N VAL A 113 -2.63 19.62 2.37
CA VAL A 113 -2.24 20.57 1.33
C VAL A 113 -0.72 20.67 1.28
N LEU A 114 -0.13 20.40 0.12
CA LEU A 114 1.32 20.50 -0.08
C LEU A 114 1.70 21.88 -0.59
N TYR A 115 2.50 22.61 0.17
CA TYR A 115 3.10 23.87 -0.28
C TYR A 115 4.40 23.58 -1.03
N GLY A 116 4.30 23.55 -2.35
CA GLY A 116 5.41 23.34 -3.27
C GLY A 116 5.40 21.98 -3.95
N PHE A 117 5.49 21.98 -5.28
CA PHE A 117 5.54 20.76 -6.11
C PHE A 117 6.93 20.53 -6.74
N GLY A 118 7.97 20.76 -5.94
CA GLY A 118 9.34 20.42 -6.26
C GLY A 118 9.60 18.92 -6.14
N ARG A 119 10.87 18.52 -6.01
CA ARG A 119 11.25 17.11 -5.91
C ARG A 119 10.60 16.40 -4.71
N ILE A 120 10.74 16.97 -3.51
CA ILE A 120 10.16 16.40 -2.27
C ILE A 120 8.63 16.39 -2.33
N GLY A 121 8.01 17.50 -2.74
CA GLY A 121 6.56 17.61 -2.85
C GLY A 121 5.96 16.56 -3.79
N ARG A 122 6.61 16.27 -4.93
CA ARG A 122 6.17 15.18 -5.82
C ARG A 122 6.31 13.80 -5.19
N LEU A 123 7.38 13.54 -4.44
CA LEU A 123 7.57 12.26 -3.76
C LEU A 123 6.55 12.05 -2.66
N ILE A 124 6.29 13.07 -1.85
CA ILE A 124 5.23 13.04 -0.85
C ILE A 124 3.87 12.83 -1.53
N ALA A 125 3.59 13.52 -2.64
CA ALA A 125 2.34 13.32 -3.38
C ALA A 125 2.19 11.88 -3.88
N ARG A 126 3.25 11.27 -4.42
CA ARG A 126 3.24 9.84 -4.82
C ARG A 126 2.91 8.94 -3.63
N ILE A 127 3.57 9.15 -2.48
CA ILE A 127 3.35 8.35 -1.27
C ILE A 127 1.92 8.52 -0.74
N LEU A 128 1.40 9.75 -0.69
CA LEU A 128 0.04 10.03 -0.21
C LEU A 128 -1.01 9.39 -1.12
N VAL A 129 -0.83 9.47 -2.43
CA VAL A 129 -1.74 8.82 -3.39
C VAL A 129 -1.69 7.30 -3.24
N ASP A 130 -0.50 6.71 -3.12
CA ASP A 130 -0.35 5.26 -2.95
C ASP A 130 -0.97 4.77 -1.63
N LYS A 131 -0.85 5.58 -0.57
CA LYS A 131 -1.37 5.29 0.78
C LYS A 131 -2.83 5.67 1.00
N ALA A 132 -3.52 6.26 0.02
CA ALA A 132 -4.89 6.75 0.20
C ALA A 132 -5.88 5.66 0.65
N GLY A 133 -5.61 4.37 0.39
CA GLY A 133 -6.35 3.25 0.98
C GLY A 133 -7.85 3.30 0.74
N GLY A 134 -8.62 2.95 1.79
CA GLY A 134 -10.08 3.14 1.82
C GLY A 134 -10.51 4.61 2.01
N GLY A 135 -9.58 5.55 2.11
CA GLY A 135 -9.86 6.97 2.28
C GLY A 135 -9.96 7.43 3.75
N ASP A 136 -9.72 6.55 4.72
CA ASP A 136 -9.75 6.85 6.16
C ASP A 136 -8.44 7.44 6.72
N VAL A 137 -7.54 7.87 5.83
CA VAL A 137 -6.18 8.34 6.18
C VAL A 137 -5.95 9.77 5.69
N LEU A 138 -4.69 10.17 5.53
CA LEU A 138 -4.31 11.45 4.93
C LEU A 138 -4.71 11.50 3.46
N ARG A 139 -5.44 12.56 3.07
CA ARG A 139 -5.93 12.76 1.70
C ARG A 139 -5.28 14.00 1.10
N LEU A 140 -4.50 13.83 0.05
CA LEU A 140 -3.95 14.96 -0.68
C LEU A 140 -5.08 15.69 -1.42
N ARG A 141 -5.39 16.92 -1.02
CA ARG A 141 -6.47 17.73 -1.63
C ARG A 141 -5.99 18.86 -2.51
N ALA A 142 -4.84 19.43 -2.20
CA ALA A 142 -4.29 20.50 -3.00
C ALA A 142 -2.76 20.51 -2.97
N ILE A 143 -2.21 21.06 -4.05
CA ILE A 143 -0.78 21.33 -4.17
C ILE A 143 -0.63 22.79 -4.57
N VAL A 144 -0.15 23.59 -3.63
CA VAL A 144 0.07 25.02 -3.83
C VAL A 144 1.41 25.20 -4.52
N ILE A 145 1.41 25.88 -5.66
CA ILE A 145 2.61 26.20 -6.42
C ILE A 145 2.69 27.70 -6.63
N ARG A 146 3.90 28.22 -6.78
CA ARG A 146 4.09 29.59 -7.26
C ARG A 146 3.65 29.65 -8.72
N LYS A 147 2.83 30.64 -9.06
CA LYS A 147 2.36 30.86 -10.43
C LYS A 147 3.56 30.93 -11.37
N GLY A 148 3.67 29.95 -12.27
CA GLY A 148 4.68 29.97 -13.33
C GLY A 148 4.40 31.09 -14.33
N LYS A 149 5.43 31.53 -15.05
CA LYS A 149 5.30 32.45 -16.20
C LYS A 149 4.93 31.72 -17.51
N VAL A 150 4.57 30.44 -17.44
CA VAL A 150 4.43 29.54 -18.59
C VAL A 150 2.98 29.10 -18.72
N ASP A 151 2.46 29.12 -19.94
CA ASP A 151 1.19 28.47 -20.30
C ASP A 151 1.29 26.95 -20.05
N HIS A 152 0.19 26.28 -19.69
CA HIS A 152 0.15 24.83 -19.38
C HIS A 152 1.01 24.35 -18.18
N ASP A 153 1.13 25.14 -17.12
CA ASP A 153 1.88 24.73 -15.90
C ASP A 153 1.37 23.40 -15.32
N LEU A 154 0.06 23.15 -15.39
CA LEU A 154 -0.58 21.93 -14.90
C LEU A 154 -0.12 20.66 -15.66
N GLU A 155 -0.01 20.72 -16.98
CA GLU A 155 0.49 19.61 -17.78
C GLU A 155 1.95 19.30 -17.46
N LYS A 156 2.77 20.34 -17.30
CA LYS A 156 4.17 20.19 -16.89
C LYS A 156 4.27 19.52 -15.51
N ARG A 157 3.39 19.88 -14.57
CA ARG A 157 3.33 19.23 -13.24
C ARG A 157 2.93 17.77 -13.35
N ALA A 158 1.93 17.45 -14.18
CA ALA A 158 1.55 16.07 -14.46
C ALA A 158 2.70 15.27 -15.05
N ALA A 159 3.42 15.81 -16.03
CA ALA A 159 4.57 15.15 -16.64
C ALA A 159 5.69 14.85 -15.63
N LEU A 160 6.01 15.81 -14.77
CA LEU A 160 7.01 15.64 -13.69
C LEU A 160 6.55 14.65 -12.60
N LEU A 161 5.24 14.53 -12.38
CA LEU A 161 4.70 13.51 -11.48
C LEU A 161 4.78 12.13 -12.14
N ARG A 162 4.50 12.02 -13.46
CA ARG A 162 4.57 10.76 -14.22
C ARG A 162 6.00 10.22 -14.35
N ARG A 163 6.99 11.07 -14.63
CA ARG A 163 8.39 10.67 -14.81
C ARG A 163 9.29 11.40 -13.82
N ASP A 164 9.90 10.62 -12.93
CA ASP A 164 11.00 11.10 -12.09
C ASP A 164 12.29 10.43 -12.56
N SER A 165 13.37 11.20 -12.68
CA SER A 165 14.65 10.70 -13.20
C SER A 165 15.37 9.76 -12.24
N VAL A 166 15.06 9.81 -10.93
CA VAL A 166 15.70 9.00 -9.90
C VAL A 166 14.77 7.91 -9.41
N HIS A 167 13.48 8.24 -9.24
CA HIS A 167 12.49 7.31 -8.69
C HIS A 167 11.66 6.62 -9.79
N GLY A 168 12.01 6.84 -11.05
CA GLY A 168 11.38 6.19 -12.20
C GLY A 168 9.93 6.66 -12.46
N PRO A 169 9.21 5.89 -13.30
CA PRO A 169 7.84 6.21 -13.65
C PRO A 169 6.90 6.03 -12.46
N PHE A 170 5.88 6.87 -12.37
CA PHE A 170 4.78 6.68 -11.43
C PHE A 170 3.96 5.45 -11.83
N LYS A 171 3.74 4.53 -10.87
CA LYS A 171 2.97 3.29 -11.07
C LYS A 171 1.47 3.58 -10.92
N GLY A 172 0.90 4.27 -11.91
CA GLY A 172 -0.50 4.68 -11.86
C GLY A 172 -0.90 5.57 -13.04
N THR A 173 -2.05 6.22 -12.90
CA THR A 173 -2.57 7.15 -13.90
C THR A 173 -2.55 8.57 -13.35
N VAL A 174 -2.20 9.53 -14.21
CA VAL A 174 -2.28 10.96 -13.93
C VAL A 174 -3.04 11.57 -15.11
N ARG A 175 -4.23 12.09 -14.88
CA ARG A 175 -5.05 12.80 -15.87
C ARG A 175 -5.08 14.29 -15.53
N VAL A 176 -5.13 15.12 -16.56
CA VAL A 176 -5.20 16.58 -16.44
C VAL A 176 -6.61 17.00 -16.83
N LEU A 177 -7.27 17.76 -15.96
CA LEU A 177 -8.52 18.45 -16.25
C LEU A 177 -8.21 19.95 -16.25
N GLU A 178 -7.89 20.48 -17.43
CA GLU A 178 -7.42 21.88 -17.57
C GLU A 178 -8.51 22.89 -17.20
N ASP A 179 -9.75 22.63 -17.62
CA ASP A 179 -10.93 23.44 -17.31
C ASP A 179 -11.18 23.58 -15.81
N GLN A 180 -10.84 22.54 -15.05
CA GLN A 180 -11.00 22.49 -13.59
C GLN A 180 -9.70 22.77 -12.83
N ASN A 181 -8.59 23.07 -13.53
CA ASN A 181 -7.25 23.20 -12.96
C ASN A 181 -6.88 22.04 -12.00
N THR A 182 -7.21 20.81 -12.38
CA THR A 182 -7.14 19.63 -11.50
C THR A 182 -6.29 18.51 -12.08
N LEU A 183 -5.51 17.85 -11.22
CA LEU A 183 -4.85 16.58 -11.53
C LEU A 183 -5.63 15.45 -10.89
N VAL A 184 -6.13 14.52 -11.70
CA VAL A 184 -6.77 13.30 -11.21
C VAL A 184 -5.74 12.18 -11.21
N VAL A 185 -5.41 11.64 -10.03
CA VAL A 185 -4.34 10.66 -9.86
C VAL A 185 -4.91 9.36 -9.30
N ASN A 186 -4.79 8.28 -10.08
CA ASN A 186 -5.41 6.97 -9.77
C ASN A 186 -6.93 7.05 -9.53
N GLY A 187 -7.59 8.05 -10.11
CA GLY A 187 -9.03 8.30 -9.93
C GLY A 187 -9.38 9.17 -8.72
N ASN A 188 -8.39 9.58 -7.91
CA ASN A 188 -8.54 10.56 -6.84
C ASN A 188 -8.33 12.00 -7.34
#